data_AF-A0A512M9Q6-F1
#
_entry.id   AF-A0A512M9Q6-F1
#
_cell.length_a   1.000
_cell.length_b   1.000
_cell.length_c   1.000
_cell.angle_alpha   90.00
_cell.angle_beta   90.00
_cell.angle_gamma   90.00
#
_symmetry.space_group_name_H-M   'P 1'
#
loop_
_entity.id
_entity.type
_entity.pdbx_description
1 polymer ?
#
loop_
_entity_poly.entity_id
_entity_poly.type
_entity_poly.pdbx_seq_one_letter_code
_entity_poly.pdbx_strand_id
1 'polypeptide(L)'
;MILDHPRLFEAMVMPQKAAILSPEFYFFVMVRHTLKRAGVDDLEVADYIAAVCADFGLPATARQQLPASRLASLYSVDYIQALENAGAHDRFFIHVQCANQFLVLTCLYPDFLHRRAERRGAPDVDFYEKVVISHLEAAGKHALAEEFAMEDTLAHVASAFPPVRRAMNHTVREYLSLGA
;
A
#
# COMPACT_ATOMS: atom_id res chain seq x y z
N MET A 1 23.61 0.52 -0.80
CA MET A 1 23.35 1.87 -1.37
C MET A 1 23.25 2.88 -0.22
N ILE A 2 23.48 4.19 -0.43
CA ILE A 2 23.39 5.21 0.65
C ILE A 2 21.99 5.26 1.29
N LEU A 3 20.96 4.95 0.50
CA LEU A 3 19.56 4.86 0.91
C LEU A 3 19.27 3.68 1.86
N ASP A 4 20.20 2.72 1.95
CA ASP A 4 20.07 1.55 2.84
C ASP A 4 20.78 1.73 4.18
N HIS A 5 21.44 2.87 4.37
CA HIS A 5 22.28 3.07 5.53
C HIS A 5 21.41 3.16 6.81
N PRO A 6 21.63 2.33 7.85
CA PRO A 6 20.77 2.30 9.05
C PRO A 6 20.58 3.68 9.70
N ARG A 7 21.66 4.47 9.75
CA ARG A 7 21.64 5.85 10.27
C ARG A 7 20.72 6.80 9.51
N LEU A 8 20.40 6.54 8.24
CA LEU A 8 19.43 7.35 7.48
C LEU A 8 18.03 7.12 8.02
N PHE A 9 17.63 5.86 8.22
CA PHE A 9 16.34 5.50 8.82
C PHE A 9 16.20 6.08 10.24
N GLU A 10 17.23 5.91 11.09
CA GLU A 10 17.26 6.48 12.44
C GLU A 10 17.09 8.01 12.44
N ALA A 11 17.76 8.70 11.51
CA ALA A 11 17.66 10.15 11.40
C ALA A 11 16.27 10.64 10.92
N MET A 12 15.52 9.80 10.21
CA MET A 12 14.17 10.11 9.70
C MET A 12 13.07 9.86 10.73
N VAL A 13 13.23 8.84 11.58
CA VAL A 13 12.27 8.50 12.64
C VAL A 13 12.37 9.49 13.82
N MET A 14 13.50 10.19 13.98
CA MET A 14 13.66 11.19 15.03
C MET A 14 12.82 12.46 14.74
N PRO A 15 11.89 12.84 15.65
CA PRO A 15 10.85 13.85 15.39
C PRO A 15 11.37 15.28 15.11
N GLN A 16 12.65 15.57 15.40
CA GLN A 16 13.23 16.89 15.16
C GLN A 16 13.76 17.09 13.72
N LYS A 17 13.83 16.05 12.88
CA LYS A 17 14.41 16.12 11.52
C LYS A 17 13.47 15.67 10.40
N ALA A 18 12.30 15.12 10.71
CA ALA A 18 11.33 14.65 9.72
C ALA A 18 10.71 15.77 8.86
N ALA A 19 10.82 17.03 9.28
CA ALA A 19 10.06 18.15 8.71
C ALA A 19 10.50 18.66 7.30
N ILE A 20 11.52 18.06 6.66
CA ILE A 20 12.04 18.53 5.35
C ILE A 20 11.96 17.45 4.25
N LEU A 21 11.40 16.28 4.52
CA LEU A 21 11.40 15.18 3.55
C LEU A 21 10.10 15.15 2.75
N SER A 22 10.20 14.86 1.45
CA SER A 22 9.01 14.59 0.66
C SER A 22 8.36 13.27 1.11
N PRO A 23 7.03 13.12 1.01
CA PRO A 23 6.34 11.88 1.33
C PRO A 23 6.94 10.66 0.64
N GLU A 24 7.27 10.78 -0.63
CA GLU A 24 7.82 9.71 -1.47
C GLU A 24 9.16 9.24 -0.92
N PHE A 25 10.05 10.17 -0.58
CA PHE A 25 11.34 9.83 0.03
C PHE A 25 11.18 9.22 1.42
N TYR A 26 10.22 9.73 2.21
CA TYR A 26 9.90 9.17 3.52
C TYR A 26 9.48 7.71 3.43
N PHE A 27 8.48 7.41 2.61
CA PHE A 27 7.98 6.06 2.43
C PHE A 27 9.01 5.15 1.78
N PHE A 28 9.80 5.65 0.82
CA PHE A 28 10.85 4.86 0.18
C PHE A 28 11.87 4.33 1.20
N VAL A 29 12.43 5.21 2.04
CA VAL A 29 13.42 4.77 3.05
C VAL A 29 12.79 3.84 4.08
N MET A 30 11.55 4.10 4.51
CA MET A 30 10.86 3.23 5.45
C MET A 30 10.59 1.83 4.87
N VAL A 31 10.03 1.76 3.66
CA VAL A 31 9.72 0.52 2.95
C VAL A 31 11.04 -0.23 2.70
N ARG A 32 12.06 0.44 2.16
CA ARG A 32 13.37 -0.20 1.93
C ARG A 32 14.00 -0.77 3.19
N HIS A 33 13.99 -0.02 4.28
CA HIS A 33 14.49 -0.50 5.57
C HIS A 33 13.73 -1.76 6.03
N THR A 34 12.40 -1.73 5.91
CA THR A 34 11.51 -2.82 6.29
C THR A 34 11.73 -4.09 5.46
N LEU A 35 11.78 -3.95 4.13
CA LEU A 35 11.98 -5.04 3.19
C LEU A 35 13.33 -5.72 3.41
N LYS A 36 14.40 -4.94 3.62
CA LYS A 36 15.72 -5.49 3.93
C LYS A 36 15.74 -6.28 5.24
N ARG A 37 15.06 -5.80 6.29
CA ARG A 37 14.90 -6.56 7.55
C ARG A 37 14.15 -7.88 7.34
N ALA A 38 13.25 -7.94 6.36
CA ALA A 38 12.49 -9.13 6.00
C ALA A 38 13.19 -10.05 4.97
N GLY A 39 14.39 -9.70 4.50
CA GLY A 39 15.12 -10.47 3.47
C GLY A 39 14.59 -10.27 2.04
N VAL A 40 13.78 -9.25 1.79
CA VAL A 40 13.29 -8.87 0.45
C VAL A 40 14.21 -7.77 -0.10
N ASP A 41 15.02 -8.08 -1.12
CA ASP A 41 15.96 -7.12 -1.73
C ASP A 41 15.46 -6.55 -3.08
N ASP A 42 14.17 -6.68 -3.35
CA ASP A 42 13.57 -6.17 -4.58
C ASP A 42 13.39 -4.65 -4.54
N LEU A 43 14.09 -3.94 -5.43
CA LEU A 43 14.04 -2.47 -5.53
C LEU A 43 12.73 -1.99 -6.14
N GLU A 44 12.21 -2.72 -7.11
CA GLU A 44 11.02 -2.36 -7.85
C GLU A 44 9.78 -2.49 -6.96
N VAL A 45 9.69 -3.58 -6.18
CA VAL A 45 8.63 -3.77 -5.17
C VAL A 45 8.67 -2.66 -4.12
N ALA A 46 9.88 -2.28 -3.69
CA ALA A 46 10.03 -1.23 -2.69
C ALA A 46 9.59 0.14 -3.22
N ASP A 47 9.96 0.47 -4.46
CA ASP A 47 9.61 1.73 -5.11
C ASP A 47 8.09 1.83 -5.33
N TYR A 48 7.46 0.77 -5.84
CA TYR A 48 6.01 0.71 -6.03
C TYR A 48 5.25 0.93 -4.73
N ILE A 49 5.60 0.19 -3.67
CA ILE A 49 4.92 0.28 -2.37
C ILE A 49 5.14 1.64 -1.75
N ALA A 50 6.33 2.23 -1.89
CA ALA A 50 6.62 3.56 -1.41
C ALA A 50 5.77 4.63 -2.10
N ALA A 51 5.64 4.57 -3.43
CA ALA A 51 4.78 5.47 -4.20
C ALA A 51 3.32 5.33 -3.77
N VAL A 52 2.81 4.11 -3.66
CA VAL A 52 1.43 3.84 -3.22
C VAL A 52 1.18 4.35 -1.79
N CYS A 53 2.12 4.15 -0.87
CA CYS A 53 2.00 4.69 0.49
C CYS A 53 2.09 6.21 0.52
N ALA A 54 2.88 6.85 -0.35
CA ALA A 54 2.93 8.30 -0.45
C ALA A 54 1.60 8.89 -0.95
N ASP A 55 0.98 8.24 -1.93
CA ASP A 55 -0.27 8.69 -2.52
C ASP A 55 -1.49 8.46 -1.62
N PHE A 56 -1.56 7.32 -0.92
CA PHE A 56 -2.75 6.91 -0.16
C PHE A 56 -2.56 6.95 1.38
N GLY A 57 -1.32 7.03 1.87
CA GLY A 57 -0.99 6.88 3.29
C GLY A 57 -1.08 8.15 4.11
N LEU A 58 -1.01 9.33 3.49
CA LEU A 58 -1.12 10.62 4.20
C LEU A 58 -2.56 11.14 4.20
N PRO A 59 -2.99 11.85 5.27
CA PRO A 59 -4.24 12.60 5.23
C PRO A 59 -4.20 13.54 4.04
N ALA A 60 -5.28 13.55 3.26
CA ALA A 60 -5.51 14.43 2.14
C ALA A 60 -5.01 15.86 2.42
N THR A 61 -3.78 16.17 2.01
CA THR A 61 -3.41 17.56 1.75
C THR A 61 -4.17 17.97 0.50
N ALA A 62 -4.46 19.27 0.36
CA ALA A 62 -5.47 19.89 -0.51
C ALA A 62 -5.57 19.44 -1.99
N ARG A 63 -4.71 18.54 -2.49
CA ARG A 63 -4.74 17.94 -3.83
C ARG A 63 -5.66 16.72 -3.97
N GLN A 64 -6.06 16.06 -2.88
CA GLN A 64 -7.02 14.96 -2.94
C GLN A 64 -8.13 15.17 -1.92
N GLN A 65 -9.13 15.99 -2.25
CA GLN A 65 -10.42 15.91 -1.54
C GLN A 65 -11.13 14.60 -1.89
N LEU A 66 -10.58 13.46 -1.45
CA LEU A 66 -11.38 12.27 -1.23
C LEU A 66 -12.08 12.50 0.11
N PRO A 67 -13.42 12.62 0.14
CA PRO A 67 -14.12 12.86 1.38
C PRO A 67 -13.76 11.75 2.36
N ALA A 68 -13.28 12.11 3.55
CA ALA A 68 -13.03 11.15 4.64
C ALA A 68 -14.27 10.27 4.94
N SER A 69 -15.47 10.69 4.52
CA SER A 69 -16.72 9.93 4.57
C SER A 69 -16.83 8.79 3.55
N ARG A 70 -16.07 8.81 2.45
CA ARG A 70 -16.10 7.76 1.40
C ARG A 70 -15.20 6.57 1.72
N LEU A 71 -14.12 6.78 2.46
CA LEU A 71 -13.31 5.70 3.02
C LEU A 71 -14.19 4.82 3.93
N ALA A 72 -14.99 5.38 4.82
CA ALA A 72 -15.85 4.58 5.70
C ALA A 72 -16.93 3.72 4.99
N SER A 73 -17.25 4.00 3.73
CA SER A 73 -18.38 3.38 3.00
C SER A 73 -17.98 2.54 1.79
N LEU A 74 -16.75 2.65 1.28
CA LEU A 74 -16.37 2.02 0.02
C LEU A 74 -15.16 1.14 0.23
N TYR A 75 -15.28 -0.18 0.10
CA TYR A 75 -14.07 -0.98 0.00
C TYR A 75 -14.18 -2.18 -0.93
N SER A 76 -15.20 -3.03 -0.85
CA SER A 76 -15.24 -4.23 -1.73
C SER A 76 -16.37 -4.15 -2.74
N VAL A 77 -17.57 -3.81 -2.27
CA VAL A 77 -18.79 -3.83 -3.08
C VAL A 77 -18.74 -2.79 -4.19
N ASP A 78 -18.23 -1.60 -3.92
CA ASP A 78 -18.18 -0.52 -4.91
C ASP A 78 -17.15 -0.76 -6.00
N TYR A 79 -16.05 -1.45 -5.70
CA TYR A 79 -15.09 -1.87 -6.72
C TYR A 79 -15.64 -3.01 -7.58
N ILE A 80 -16.39 -3.95 -6.98
CA ILE A 80 -17.10 -4.98 -7.74
C ILE A 80 -18.12 -4.31 -8.67
N GLN A 81 -18.94 -3.39 -8.15
CA GLN A 81 -19.92 -2.66 -8.94
C GLN A 81 -19.26 -1.78 -10.02
N ALA A 82 -18.12 -1.15 -9.72
CA ALA A 82 -17.36 -0.39 -10.70
C ALA A 82 -16.81 -1.30 -11.81
N LEU A 83 -16.28 -2.48 -11.47
CA LEU A 83 -15.79 -3.47 -12.44
C LEU A 83 -16.91 -4.03 -13.32
N GLU A 84 -18.10 -4.25 -12.77
CA GLU A 84 -19.28 -4.72 -13.52
C GLU A 84 -19.74 -3.72 -14.58
N ASN A 85 -19.63 -2.42 -14.28
CA ASN A 85 -20.09 -1.33 -15.15
C ASN A 85 -18.98 -0.74 -16.04
N ALA A 86 -17.73 -1.12 -15.82
CA ALA A 86 -16.58 -0.55 -16.51
C ALA A 86 -16.35 -1.13 -17.91
N GLY A 87 -15.97 -0.26 -18.85
CA GLY A 87 -15.41 -0.68 -20.13
C GLY A 87 -14.04 -1.35 -19.97
N ALA A 88 -13.57 -2.06 -21.00
CA ALA A 88 -12.31 -2.81 -20.94
C ALA A 88 -11.11 -1.95 -20.48
N HIS A 89 -11.03 -0.71 -20.97
CA HIS A 89 -9.95 0.22 -20.61
C HIS A 89 -9.96 0.59 -19.11
N ASP A 90 -11.13 0.92 -18.55
CA ASP A 90 -11.27 1.39 -17.17
C ASP A 90 -11.00 0.29 -16.15
N ARG A 91 -11.23 -0.98 -16.52
CA ARG A 91 -11.04 -2.13 -15.62
C ARG A 91 -9.61 -2.23 -15.07
N PHE A 92 -8.61 -1.93 -15.90
CA PHE A 92 -7.22 -1.88 -15.44
C PHE A 92 -7.03 -0.91 -14.28
N PHE A 93 -7.48 0.33 -14.46
CA PHE A 93 -7.35 1.38 -13.44
C PHE A 93 -8.12 1.05 -12.18
N ILE A 94 -9.31 0.45 -12.31
CA ILE A 94 -10.10 0.01 -11.16
C ILE A 94 -9.39 -1.11 -10.40
N HIS A 95 -8.76 -2.08 -11.10
CA HIS A 95 -7.96 -3.12 -10.45
C HIS A 95 -6.76 -2.53 -9.69
N VAL A 96 -5.97 -1.66 -10.32
CA VAL A 96 -4.82 -1.00 -9.69
C VAL A 96 -5.25 -0.15 -8.49
N GLN A 97 -6.30 0.66 -8.63
CA GLN A 97 -6.79 1.51 -7.56
C GLN A 97 -7.32 0.71 -6.37
N CYS A 98 -8.02 -0.40 -6.62
CA CYS A 98 -8.48 -1.32 -5.58
C CYS A 98 -7.29 -1.91 -4.82
N ALA A 99 -6.31 -2.46 -5.56
CA ALA A 99 -5.10 -3.03 -4.97
C ALA A 99 -4.35 -2.00 -4.11
N ASN A 100 -4.12 -0.79 -4.63
CA ASN A 100 -3.37 0.26 -3.93
C ASN A 100 -4.05 0.70 -2.63
N GLN A 101 -5.37 0.90 -2.67
CA GLN A 101 -6.13 1.31 -1.48
C GLN A 101 -6.08 0.23 -0.38
N PHE A 102 -6.25 -1.04 -0.75
CA PHE A 102 -6.17 -2.12 0.23
C PHE A 102 -4.75 -2.44 0.67
N LEU A 103 -3.76 -2.21 -0.18
CA LEU A 103 -2.35 -2.32 0.18
C LEU A 103 -2.03 -1.36 1.31
N VAL A 104 -2.38 -0.08 1.18
CA VAL A 104 -2.17 0.90 2.25
C VAL A 104 -2.95 0.55 3.51
N LEU A 105 -4.22 0.16 3.37
CA LEU A 105 -5.06 -0.19 4.50
C LEU A 105 -4.48 -1.35 5.31
N THR A 106 -4.00 -2.39 4.63
CA THR A 106 -3.43 -3.58 5.26
C THR A 106 -2.00 -3.38 5.75
N CYS A 107 -1.19 -2.51 5.13
CA CYS A 107 0.19 -2.23 5.54
C CYS A 107 0.30 -1.19 6.67
N LEU A 108 -0.45 -0.09 6.58
CA LEU A 108 -0.31 1.07 7.47
C LEU A 108 -1.36 1.12 8.58
N TYR A 109 -2.52 0.48 8.39
CA TYR A 109 -3.65 0.54 9.33
C TYR A 109 -4.20 -0.84 9.74
N PRO A 110 -3.35 -1.84 10.08
CA PRO A 110 -3.81 -3.20 10.38
C PRO A 110 -4.72 -3.27 11.63
N ASP A 111 -4.44 -2.46 12.66
CA ASP A 111 -5.22 -2.48 13.91
C ASP A 111 -6.66 -1.95 13.70
N PHE A 112 -6.88 -1.10 12.70
CA PHE A 112 -8.23 -0.69 12.30
C PHE A 112 -9.04 -1.87 11.75
N LEU A 113 -8.43 -2.69 10.88
CA LEU A 113 -9.04 -3.88 10.32
C LEU A 113 -9.34 -4.93 11.40
N HIS A 114 -8.37 -5.22 12.28
CA HIS A 114 -8.55 -6.16 13.39
C HIS A 114 -9.70 -5.73 14.32
N ARG A 115 -9.74 -4.46 14.76
CA ARG A 115 -10.83 -3.95 15.61
C ARG A 115 -12.21 -4.09 14.94
N ARG A 116 -12.28 -3.94 13.62
CA ARG A 116 -13.53 -4.09 12.87
C ARG A 116 -13.92 -5.56 12.69
N ALA A 117 -12.95 -6.45 12.47
CA ALA A 117 -13.16 -7.89 12.39
C ALA A 117 -13.67 -8.47 13.73
N GLU A 118 -13.09 -8.04 14.85
CA GLU A 118 -13.56 -8.39 16.21
C GLU A 118 -15.02 -7.99 16.44
N ARG A 119 -15.43 -6.84 15.92
CA ARG A 119 -16.81 -6.34 15.97
C ARG A 119 -17.73 -6.97 14.90
N ARG A 120 -17.24 -7.95 14.14
CA ARG A 120 -17.92 -8.60 13.01
C ARG A 120 -18.39 -7.62 11.92
N GLY A 121 -17.72 -6.48 11.78
CA GLY A 121 -18.07 -5.43 10.83
C GLY A 121 -17.38 -5.53 9.47
N ALA A 122 -16.35 -6.37 9.33
CA ALA A 122 -15.62 -6.65 8.10
C ALA A 122 -14.79 -7.94 8.24
N PRO A 123 -14.32 -8.52 7.12
CA PRO A 123 -13.25 -9.52 7.13
C PRO A 123 -11.94 -8.98 7.74
N ASP A 124 -11.06 -9.90 8.15
CA ASP A 124 -9.76 -9.55 8.73
C ASP A 124 -8.68 -9.29 7.67
N VAL A 125 -7.48 -8.86 8.10
CA VAL A 125 -6.36 -8.46 7.23
C VAL A 125 -6.01 -9.51 6.18
N ASP A 126 -6.04 -10.79 6.51
CA ASP A 126 -5.71 -11.88 5.57
C ASP A 126 -6.70 -12.01 4.40
N PHE A 127 -7.95 -11.58 4.58
CA PHE A 127 -8.91 -11.50 3.47
C PHE A 127 -8.51 -10.39 2.50
N TYR A 128 -8.22 -9.20 3.03
CA TYR A 128 -7.83 -8.06 2.19
C TYR A 128 -6.46 -8.25 1.56
N GLU A 129 -5.54 -9.01 2.18
CA GLU A 129 -4.29 -9.45 1.54
C GLU A 129 -4.57 -10.20 0.24
N LYS A 130 -5.51 -11.15 0.25
CA LYS A 130 -5.91 -11.89 -0.96
C LYS A 130 -6.58 -11.00 -2.00
N VAL A 131 -7.36 -10.01 -1.56
CA VAL A 131 -7.97 -9.02 -2.47
C VAL A 131 -6.88 -8.24 -3.20
N VAL A 132 -5.87 -7.73 -2.47
CA VAL A 132 -4.74 -7.01 -3.08
C VAL A 132 -4.06 -7.88 -4.14
N ILE A 133 -3.66 -9.10 -3.78
CA ILE A 133 -2.98 -10.03 -4.69
C ILE A 133 -3.83 -10.30 -5.93
N SER A 134 -5.11 -10.62 -5.74
CA SER A 134 -6.02 -10.91 -6.86
C SER A 134 -6.19 -9.73 -7.81
N HIS A 135 -6.23 -8.50 -7.29
CA HIS A 135 -6.38 -7.30 -8.13
C HIS A 135 -5.07 -6.92 -8.82
N LEU A 136 -3.91 -7.11 -8.18
CA LEU A 136 -2.61 -6.92 -8.82
C LEU A 136 -2.40 -7.92 -9.97
N GLU A 137 -2.72 -9.20 -9.75
CA GLU A 137 -2.64 -10.23 -10.80
C GLU A 137 -3.62 -9.96 -11.95
N ALA A 138 -4.84 -9.51 -11.63
CA ALA A 138 -5.83 -9.16 -12.65
C ALA A 138 -5.40 -7.94 -13.48
N ALA A 139 -4.80 -6.93 -12.83
CA ALA A 139 -4.23 -5.77 -13.51
C ALA A 139 -3.03 -6.18 -14.37
N GLY A 140 -2.11 -7.00 -13.85
CA GLY A 140 -0.91 -7.46 -14.57
C GLY A 140 -1.22 -8.26 -15.83
N LYS A 141 -2.32 -9.02 -15.84
CA LYS A 141 -2.79 -9.78 -17.02
C LYS A 141 -3.56 -8.93 -18.06
N HIS A 142 -3.75 -7.63 -17.79
CA HIS A 142 -4.47 -6.74 -18.69
C HIS A 142 -3.54 -6.18 -19.77
N ALA A 143 -4.05 -5.95 -20.99
CA ALA A 143 -3.25 -5.41 -22.10
C ALA A 143 -2.55 -4.07 -21.77
N LEU A 144 -3.18 -3.25 -20.93
CA LEU A 144 -2.60 -1.98 -20.47
C LEU A 144 -1.40 -2.16 -19.53
N ALA A 145 -1.25 -3.31 -18.87
CA ALA A 145 -0.07 -3.56 -18.04
C ALA A 145 1.19 -3.68 -18.91
N GLU A 146 1.09 -4.30 -20.09
CA GLU A 146 2.18 -4.32 -21.06
C GLU A 146 2.44 -2.91 -21.61
N GLU A 147 1.38 -2.18 -22.00
CA GLU A 147 1.49 -0.81 -22.53
C GLU A 147 2.17 0.16 -21.55
N PHE A 148 1.88 0.04 -20.26
CA PHE A 148 2.50 0.85 -19.21
C PHE A 148 3.77 0.24 -18.61
N ALA A 149 4.25 -0.89 -19.12
CA ALA A 149 5.39 -1.65 -18.60
C ALA A 149 5.27 -1.97 -17.09
N MET A 150 4.05 -2.33 -16.66
CA MET A 150 3.70 -2.65 -15.27
C MET A 150 3.47 -4.13 -15.02
N GLU A 151 3.43 -4.99 -16.05
CA GLU A 151 3.14 -6.43 -15.90
C GLU A 151 4.08 -7.10 -14.88
N ASP A 152 5.39 -6.96 -15.07
CA ASP A 152 6.41 -7.52 -14.19
C ASP A 152 6.34 -6.91 -12.79
N THR A 153 6.25 -5.58 -12.69
CA THR A 153 6.12 -4.86 -11.42
C THR A 153 4.94 -5.37 -10.60
N LEU A 154 3.75 -5.47 -11.20
CA LEU A 154 2.53 -5.90 -10.52
C LEU A 154 2.61 -7.37 -10.09
N ALA A 155 3.21 -8.23 -10.92
CA ALA A 155 3.44 -9.64 -10.60
C ALA A 155 4.45 -9.80 -9.44
N HIS A 156 5.56 -9.05 -9.46
CA HIS A 156 6.55 -9.04 -8.38
C HIS A 156 5.95 -8.55 -7.07
N VAL A 157 5.19 -7.46 -7.10
CA VAL A 157 4.51 -6.93 -5.91
C VAL A 157 3.51 -7.96 -5.38
N ALA A 158 2.68 -8.57 -6.24
CA ALA A 158 1.71 -9.59 -5.82
C ALA A 158 2.38 -10.79 -5.12
N SER A 159 3.48 -11.29 -5.70
CA SER A 159 4.26 -12.41 -5.14
C SER A 159 4.93 -12.05 -3.80
N ALA A 160 5.51 -10.86 -3.72
CA ALA A 160 6.21 -10.39 -2.52
C ALA A 160 5.26 -9.82 -1.44
N PHE A 161 3.97 -9.65 -1.74
CA PHE A 161 3.07 -8.89 -0.87
C PHE A 161 2.92 -9.47 0.55
N PRO A 162 2.69 -10.78 0.76
CA PRO A 162 2.49 -11.30 2.11
C PRO A 162 3.66 -11.05 3.09
N PRO A 163 4.94 -11.38 2.76
CA PRO A 163 6.05 -11.06 3.66
C PRO A 163 6.26 -9.55 3.82
N VAL A 164 6.05 -8.77 2.76
CA VAL A 164 6.17 -7.30 2.83
C VAL A 164 5.14 -6.70 3.77
N ARG A 165 3.86 -7.06 3.65
CA ARG A 165 2.79 -6.55 4.53
C ARG A 165 3.10 -6.84 5.99
N ARG A 166 3.49 -8.07 6.32
CA ARG A 166 3.83 -8.45 7.71
C ARG A 166 5.00 -7.61 8.25
N ALA A 167 6.04 -7.41 7.44
CA ALA A 167 7.17 -6.57 7.81
C ALA A 167 6.75 -5.10 8.02
N MET A 168 5.92 -4.57 7.13
CA MET A 168 5.36 -3.21 7.24
C MET A 168 4.52 -3.04 8.51
N ASN A 169 3.65 -3.99 8.83
CA ASN A 169 2.85 -3.96 10.07
C ASN A 169 3.75 -3.91 11.31
N HIS A 170 4.86 -4.67 11.32
CA HIS A 170 5.83 -4.64 12.41
C HIS A 170 6.51 -3.27 12.53
N THR A 171 7.04 -2.73 11.44
CA THR A 171 7.70 -1.41 11.41
C THR A 171 6.75 -0.29 11.82
N VAL A 172 5.51 -0.31 11.32
CA VAL A 172 4.51 0.73 11.66
C VAL A 172 4.18 0.72 13.15
N ARG A 173 4.01 -0.47 13.75
CA ARG A 173 3.79 -0.62 15.18
C ARG A 173 5.00 -0.18 16.01
N GLU A 174 6.20 -0.44 15.51
CA GLU A 174 7.46 -0.10 16.19
C GLU A 174 7.75 1.41 16.18
N TYR A 175 7.52 2.10 15.06
CA TYR A 175 8.03 3.47 14.85
C TYR A 175 6.97 4.55 14.63
N LEU A 176 5.80 4.20 14.10
CA LEU A 176 4.86 5.18 13.57
C LEU A 176 3.67 5.45 14.50
N SER A 177 3.37 4.57 15.46
CA SER A 177 2.22 4.71 16.39
C SER A 177 0.92 5.12 15.67
N LEU A 178 0.75 4.71 14.41
CA LEU A 178 -0.42 5.05 13.60
C LEU A 178 -1.58 4.17 14.06
N GLY A 179 -2.42 4.71 14.94
CA GLY A 179 -3.71 4.11 15.30
C GLY A 179 -3.88 3.63 16.74
N ALA A 180 -3.51 4.44 17.73
CA ALA A 180 -4.25 4.44 19.00
C ALA A 180 -5.70 4.89 18.75
#